data_AF-A0A7W5BI94-F1
#
_entry.id   AF-A0A7W5BI94-F1
#
_cell.length_a   1.000
_cell.length_b   1.000
_cell.length_c   1.000
_cell.angle_alpha   90.00
_cell.angle_beta   90.00
_cell.angle_gamma   90.00
#
_symmetry.space_group_name_H-M   'P 1'
#
loop_
_entity.id
_entity.type
_entity.pdbx_description
1 polymer ?
#
loop_
_entity_poly.entity_id
_entity_poly.type
_entity_poly.pdbx_seq_one_letter_code
_entity_poly.pdbx_strand_id
1 'polypeptide(L)'
;MADASFAAALRESASELLAIHRRAPRVVRYVADLQKWLLSQAALALHFERKLNPSCLPLTASNLAKFLVENRIASHNTAVSHLKEMAYYKLFEPAETTDRRANPLQATAYAETLIRQWFAGHLRSLDRIDAGDRYRRSEVDETILYRAQPRIARRLFNHPDWYNPPESIALFVRTESGSNIA
;
A
#
# COMPACT_ATOMS: atom_id res chain seq x y z
N MET A 1 29.62 -10.81 -4.27
CA MET A 1 29.53 -10.59 -2.82
C MET A 1 28.23 -9.86 -2.56
N ALA A 2 27.25 -10.48 -1.90
CA ALA A 2 26.04 -9.78 -1.47
C ALA A 2 26.42 -8.76 -0.39
N ASP A 3 26.03 -7.51 -0.57
CA ASP A 3 26.43 -6.38 0.28
C ASP A 3 25.93 -6.61 1.73
N ALA A 4 26.84 -6.52 2.69
CA ALA A 4 26.53 -6.71 4.11
C ALA A 4 25.50 -5.67 4.62
N SER A 5 25.45 -4.50 3.99
CA SER A 5 24.45 -3.47 4.25
C SER A 5 23.05 -3.94 3.87
N PHE A 6 22.91 -4.58 2.71
CA PHE A 6 21.66 -5.14 2.21
C PHE A 6 21.16 -6.28 3.09
N ALA A 7 22.05 -7.19 3.50
CA ALA A 7 21.68 -8.29 4.39
C ALA A 7 21.23 -7.81 5.79
N ALA A 8 21.85 -6.75 6.31
CA ALA A 8 21.46 -6.13 7.57
C ALA A 8 20.11 -5.41 7.47
N ALA A 9 19.89 -4.64 6.40
CA ALA A 9 18.62 -3.97 6.14
C ALA A 9 17.47 -4.98 5.97
N LEU A 10 17.71 -6.11 5.28
CA LEU A 10 16.73 -7.17 5.13
C LEU A 10 16.34 -7.80 6.48
N ARG A 11 17.31 -8.05 7.37
CA ARG A 11 17.04 -8.58 8.72
C ARG A 11 16.25 -7.60 9.59
N GLU A 12 16.51 -6.31 9.45
CA GLU A 12 15.81 -5.27 10.19
C GLU A 12 14.37 -5.10 9.69
N SER A 13 14.16 -5.04 8.38
CA SER A 13 12.82 -5.06 7.77
C SER A 13 12.02 -6.30 8.20
N ALA A 14 12.67 -7.47 8.25
CA ALA A 14 12.03 -8.70 8.76
C ALA A 14 11.72 -8.63 10.27
N SER A 15 12.52 -7.91 11.05
CA SER A 15 12.31 -7.73 12.50
C SER A 15 11.18 -6.73 12.79
N GLU A 16 11.11 -5.62 12.04
CA GLU A 16 9.98 -4.68 12.09
C GLU A 16 8.68 -5.39 11.69
N LEU A 17 8.74 -6.29 10.70
CA LEU A 17 7.62 -7.12 10.30
C LEU A 17 7.11 -8.00 11.45
N LEU A 18 8.02 -8.70 12.13
CA LEU A 18 7.69 -9.53 13.29
C LEU A 18 7.13 -8.70 14.46
N ALA A 19 7.59 -7.45 14.61
CA ALA A 19 7.06 -6.53 15.62
C ALA A 19 5.64 -6.04 15.29
N ILE A 20 5.33 -5.77 14.02
CA ILE A 20 3.97 -5.45 13.55
C ILE A 20 3.05 -6.68 13.69
N HIS A 21 3.56 -7.88 13.38
CA HIS A 21 2.85 -9.15 13.55
C HIS A 21 2.38 -9.39 15.00
N ARG A 22 3.22 -9.06 15.97
CA ARG A 22 2.89 -9.19 17.40
C ARG A 22 1.90 -8.14 17.91
N ARG A 23 1.84 -6.97 17.27
CA ARG A 23 0.98 -5.83 17.71
C ARG A 23 -0.40 -5.83 17.05
N ALA A 24 -0.51 -6.33 15.82
CA ALA A 24 -1.76 -6.33 15.07
C ALA A 24 -1.85 -7.54 14.11
N PRO A 25 -2.09 -8.77 14.61
CA PRO A 25 -2.13 -9.98 13.79
C PRO A 25 -3.14 -9.91 12.62
N ARG A 26 -4.21 -9.12 12.76
CA ARG A 26 -5.21 -8.90 11.70
C ARG A 26 -4.70 -8.01 10.55
N VAL A 27 -3.76 -7.10 10.79
CA VAL A 27 -3.14 -6.25 9.76
C VAL A 27 -2.19 -7.06 8.89
N VAL A 28 -1.52 -8.08 9.45
CA VAL A 28 -0.63 -8.96 8.69
C VAL A 28 -1.38 -9.75 7.60
N ARG A 29 -2.62 -10.15 7.85
CA ARG A 29 -3.44 -10.83 6.82
C ARG A 29 -3.69 -9.97 5.58
N TYR A 30 -3.58 -8.64 5.67
CA TYR A 30 -3.66 -7.72 4.52
C TYR A 30 -2.36 -7.54 3.75
N VAL A 31 -1.23 -7.83 4.39
CA VAL A 31 0.11 -7.76 3.77
C VAL A 31 0.56 -9.16 3.29
N ALA A 32 -0.09 -10.22 3.80
CA ALA A 32 0.26 -11.60 3.47
C ALA A 32 -0.34 -12.09 2.13
N ASP A 33 -1.41 -11.45 1.66
CA ASP A 33 -1.96 -11.66 0.32
C ASP A 33 -1.53 -10.49 -0.57
N LEU A 34 -0.59 -10.75 -1.48
CA LEU A 34 -0.03 -9.71 -2.36
C LEU A 34 -1.11 -9.03 -3.19
N GLN A 35 -2.13 -9.78 -3.61
CA GLN A 35 -3.23 -9.23 -4.38
C GLN A 35 -4.02 -8.23 -3.52
N LYS A 36 -4.40 -8.60 -2.30
CA LYS A 36 -5.08 -7.68 -1.37
C LYS A 36 -4.24 -6.47 -1.01
N TRP A 37 -2.93 -6.65 -0.86
CA TRP A 37 -2.01 -5.55 -0.61
C TRP A 37 -1.98 -4.58 -1.79
N LEU A 38 -1.82 -5.08 -3.02
CA LEU A 38 -1.84 -4.27 -4.25
C LEU A 38 -3.18 -3.53 -4.44
N LEU A 39 -4.32 -4.18 -4.15
CA LEU A 39 -5.64 -3.53 -4.16
C LEU A 39 -5.71 -2.36 -3.16
N SER A 40 -5.13 -2.54 -1.97
CA SER A 40 -5.05 -1.50 -0.93
C SER A 40 -4.13 -0.35 -1.36
N GLN A 41 -2.99 -0.64 -2.00
CA GLN A 41 -2.10 0.38 -2.55
C GLN A 41 -2.77 1.21 -3.65
N ALA A 42 -3.59 0.60 -4.49
CA ALA A 42 -4.37 1.31 -5.51
C ALA A 42 -5.40 2.26 -4.89
N ALA A 43 -6.10 1.83 -3.83
CA ALA A 43 -7.05 2.68 -3.13
C ALA A 43 -6.38 3.87 -2.43
N LEU A 44 -5.23 3.62 -1.77
CA LEU A 44 -4.42 4.68 -1.17
C LEU A 44 -3.85 5.66 -2.21
N ALA A 45 -3.53 5.18 -3.41
CA ALA A 45 -3.05 6.05 -4.49
C ALA A 45 -4.12 7.05 -4.92
N LEU A 46 -5.36 6.59 -5.16
CA LEU A 46 -6.48 7.48 -5.49
C LEU A 46 -6.79 8.46 -4.34
N HIS A 47 -6.73 8.00 -3.09
CA HIS A 47 -6.89 8.84 -1.92
C HIS A 47 -5.85 9.97 -1.86
N PHE A 48 -4.55 9.65 -1.94
CA PHE A 48 -3.49 10.65 -1.84
C PHE A 48 -3.39 11.56 -3.07
N GLU A 49 -3.68 11.05 -4.28
CA GLU A 49 -3.78 11.88 -5.48
C GLU A 49 -4.87 12.96 -5.32
N ARG A 50 -6.04 12.59 -4.79
CA ARG A 50 -7.11 13.56 -4.53
C ARG A 50 -6.83 14.47 -3.34
N LYS A 51 -6.14 13.98 -2.30
CA LYS A 51 -5.68 14.81 -1.17
C LYS A 51 -4.72 15.90 -1.61
N LEU A 52 -3.85 15.62 -2.58
CA LEU A 52 -2.93 16.60 -3.18
C LEU A 52 -3.59 17.52 -4.20
N ASN A 53 -4.56 17.00 -4.96
CA ASN A 53 -5.27 17.73 -6.00
C ASN A 53 -6.77 17.35 -6.01
N PRO A 54 -7.66 18.21 -5.50
CA PRO A 54 -9.10 17.94 -5.47
C PRO A 54 -9.75 17.66 -6.84
N SER A 55 -9.08 18.02 -7.96
CA SER A 55 -9.53 17.70 -9.32
C SER A 55 -9.26 16.26 -9.74
N CYS A 56 -8.40 15.52 -9.02
CA CYS A 56 -8.17 14.09 -9.27
C CYS A 56 -9.41 13.25 -8.94
N LEU A 57 -9.53 12.07 -9.57
CA LEU A 57 -10.69 11.20 -9.39
C LEU A 57 -10.88 10.83 -7.91
N PRO A 58 -12.12 10.87 -7.39
CA PRO A 58 -12.39 10.39 -6.04
C PRO A 58 -12.23 8.87 -5.97
N LEU A 59 -11.87 8.36 -4.80
CA LEU A 59 -11.89 6.94 -4.52
C LEU A 59 -13.35 6.49 -4.42
N THR A 60 -13.87 5.92 -5.50
CA THR A 60 -15.16 5.23 -5.55
C THR A 60 -14.92 3.78 -5.94
N ALA A 61 -15.88 2.90 -5.67
CA ALA A 61 -15.80 1.51 -6.10
C ALA A 61 -15.58 1.39 -7.61
N SER A 62 -16.27 2.22 -8.40
CA SER A 62 -16.14 2.25 -9.86
C SER A 62 -14.78 2.75 -10.34
N ASN A 63 -14.25 3.84 -9.76
CA ASN A 63 -12.94 4.37 -10.15
C ASN A 63 -11.80 3.42 -9.79
N LEU A 64 -11.86 2.80 -8.60
CA LEU A 64 -10.91 1.77 -8.20
C LEU A 64 -10.96 0.55 -9.13
N ALA A 65 -12.17 0.05 -9.42
CA ALA A 65 -12.36 -1.08 -10.30
C ALA A 65 -11.86 -0.80 -11.72
N LYS A 66 -12.17 0.38 -12.28
CA LYS A 66 -11.68 0.82 -13.58
C LYS A 66 -10.15 0.81 -13.62
N PHE A 67 -9.52 1.45 -12.65
CA PHE A 67 -8.05 1.52 -12.54
C PHE A 67 -7.42 0.12 -12.48
N LEU A 68 -7.97 -0.79 -11.68
CA LEU A 68 -7.41 -2.14 -11.52
C LEU A 68 -7.61 -3.03 -12.76
N VAL A 69 -8.74 -2.88 -13.46
CA VAL A 69 -9.03 -3.61 -14.71
C VAL A 69 -8.13 -3.12 -15.83
N GLU A 70 -7.96 -1.80 -15.99
CA GLU A 70 -7.09 -1.20 -17.01
C GLU A 70 -5.63 -1.64 -16.84
N ASN A 71 -5.18 -1.81 -15.60
CA ASN A 71 -3.83 -2.32 -15.28
C ASN A 71 -3.74 -3.85 -15.18
N ARG A 72 -4.81 -4.60 -15.50
CA ARG A 72 -4.88 -6.07 -15.46
C ARG A 72 -4.53 -6.71 -14.09
N ILE A 73 -4.78 -5.99 -12.99
CA ILE A 73 -4.44 -6.44 -11.64
C ILE A 73 -5.56 -7.32 -11.05
N ALA A 74 -6.81 -6.90 -11.24
CA ALA A 74 -7.97 -7.57 -10.66
C ALA A 74 -9.25 -7.30 -11.45
N SER A 75 -10.23 -8.18 -11.29
CA SER A 75 -11.57 -7.98 -11.86
C SER A 75 -12.33 -6.89 -11.12
N HIS A 76 -13.35 -6.33 -11.78
CA HIS A 76 -14.25 -5.35 -11.18
C HIS A 76 -14.86 -5.85 -9.86
N ASN A 77 -15.35 -7.09 -9.82
CA ASN A 77 -15.97 -7.66 -8.61
C ASN A 77 -14.97 -7.79 -7.45
N THR A 78 -13.72 -8.14 -7.76
CA THR A 78 -12.65 -8.24 -6.76
C THR A 78 -12.37 -6.86 -6.15
N ALA A 79 -12.25 -5.82 -6.98
CA ALA A 79 -12.04 -4.46 -6.53
C ALA A 79 -13.17 -3.95 -5.62
N VAL A 80 -14.43 -4.16 -6.03
CA VAL A 80 -15.59 -3.74 -5.25
C VAL A 80 -15.66 -4.50 -3.92
N SER A 81 -15.43 -5.81 -3.93
CA SER A 81 -15.43 -6.64 -2.71
C SER A 81 -14.34 -6.19 -1.73
N HIS A 82 -13.12 -5.96 -2.23
CA HIS A 82 -12.00 -5.51 -1.42
C HIS A 82 -12.25 -4.14 -0.79
N LEU A 83 -12.81 -3.18 -1.54
CA LEU A 83 -13.12 -1.86 -0.99
C LEU A 83 -14.19 -1.92 0.11
N LYS A 84 -15.21 -2.78 -0.05
CA LYS A 84 -16.20 -3.06 1.00
C LYS A 84 -15.55 -3.68 2.23
N GLU A 85 -14.63 -4.62 2.04
CA GLU A 85 -13.86 -5.23 3.12
C GLU A 85 -13.08 -4.16 3.90
N MET A 86 -12.32 -3.30 3.22
CA MET A 86 -11.54 -2.25 3.88
C MET A 86 -12.43 -1.23 4.63
N ALA A 87 -13.62 -0.92 4.10
CA ALA A 87 -14.59 -0.09 4.80
C ALA A 87 -15.16 -0.79 6.05
N TYR A 88 -15.49 -2.08 5.96
CA TYR A 88 -15.93 -2.89 7.11
C TYR A 88 -14.89 -2.90 8.24
N TYR A 89 -13.60 -2.96 7.90
CA TYR A 89 -12.50 -2.87 8.87
C TYR A 89 -12.12 -1.44 9.27
N LYS A 90 -12.91 -0.42 8.89
CA LYS A 90 -12.70 1.00 9.24
C LYS A 90 -11.35 1.57 8.77
N LEU A 91 -10.82 1.03 7.66
CA LEU A 91 -9.64 1.59 7.00
C LEU A 91 -10.03 2.68 6.00
N PHE A 92 -11.25 2.61 5.46
CA PHE A 92 -11.83 3.64 4.61
C PHE A 92 -13.22 4.04 5.12
N GLU A 93 -13.55 5.31 4.98
CA GLU A 93 -14.80 5.90 5.44
C GLU A 93 -15.38 6.83 4.37
N PRO A 94 -16.69 7.15 4.43
CA PRO A 94 -17.29 8.11 3.50
C PRO A 94 -16.52 9.44 3.46
N ALA A 95 -16.24 9.93 2.26
CA ALA A 95 -15.66 11.25 2.05
C ALA A 95 -16.77 12.30 1.90
N GLU A 96 -16.49 13.52 2.33
CA GLU A 96 -17.39 14.64 2.07
C GLU A 96 -17.54 14.90 0.56
N THR A 97 -18.78 15.06 0.10
CA THR A 97 -19.08 15.22 -1.31
C THR A 97 -20.36 16.02 -1.52
N THR A 98 -20.39 16.81 -2.59
CA THR A 98 -21.60 17.46 -3.10
C THR A 98 -22.48 16.47 -3.87
N ASP A 99 -21.87 15.48 -4.53
CA ASP A 99 -22.59 14.39 -5.20
C ASP A 99 -22.56 13.13 -4.33
N ARG A 100 -23.65 12.93 -3.57
CA ARG A 100 -23.83 11.74 -2.72
C ARG A 100 -24.05 10.46 -3.52
N ARG A 101 -24.45 10.52 -4.79
CA ARG A 101 -24.67 9.31 -5.60
C ARG A 101 -23.35 8.60 -5.92
N ALA A 102 -22.27 9.38 -6.02
CA ALA A 102 -20.94 8.85 -6.27
C ALA A 102 -20.37 8.01 -5.11
N ASN A 103 -20.88 8.18 -3.88
CA ASN A 103 -20.43 7.49 -2.66
C ASN A 103 -18.89 7.38 -2.54
N PRO A 104 -18.17 8.51 -2.56
CA PRO A 104 -16.71 8.48 -2.44
C PRO A 104 -16.29 8.07 -1.03
N LEU A 105 -15.15 7.40 -0.95
CA LEU A 105 -14.48 7.02 0.27
C LEU A 105 -13.15 7.76 0.39
N GLN A 106 -12.63 7.86 1.62
CA GLN A 106 -11.29 8.34 1.94
C GLN A 106 -10.65 7.41 2.97
N ALA A 107 -9.32 7.36 2.99
CA ALA A 107 -8.62 6.61 4.03
C ALA A 107 -8.84 7.29 5.39
N THR A 108 -9.07 6.49 6.43
CA THR A 108 -9.18 7.02 7.80
C THR A 108 -7.82 7.50 8.30
N ALA A 109 -7.80 8.36 9.33
CA ALA A 109 -6.56 8.77 9.99
C ALA A 109 -5.74 7.56 10.51
N TYR A 110 -6.42 6.48 10.93
CA TYR A 110 -5.79 5.24 11.34
C TYR A 110 -5.10 4.53 10.15
N ALA A 111 -5.76 4.42 9.00
CA ALA A 111 -5.15 3.86 7.80
C ALA A 111 -3.96 4.70 7.31
N GLU A 112 -4.06 6.04 7.35
CA GLU A 112 -2.94 6.92 7.03
C GLU A 112 -1.75 6.71 8.00
N THR A 113 -2.01 6.48 9.28
CA THR A 113 -0.97 6.17 10.27
C THR A 113 -0.26 4.85 9.95
N LEU A 114 -1.01 3.81 9.55
CA LEU A 114 -0.44 2.51 9.19
C LEU A 114 0.49 2.63 7.96
N ILE A 115 0.03 3.28 6.89
CA ILE A 115 0.88 3.46 5.70
C ILE A 115 2.07 4.40 5.97
N ARG A 116 1.91 5.38 6.87
CA ARG A 116 3.02 6.21 7.35
C ARG A 116 4.11 5.39 8.02
N GLN A 117 3.72 4.49 8.92
CA GLN A 117 4.67 3.61 9.63
C GLN A 117 5.41 2.69 8.64
N TRP A 118 4.68 2.10 7.70
CA TRP A 118 5.27 1.30 6.62
C TRP A 118 6.28 2.12 5.81
N PHE A 119 5.90 3.31 5.35
CA PHE A 119 6.76 4.18 4.55
C PHE A 119 8.01 4.63 5.32
N ALA A 120 7.84 4.99 6.59
CA ALA A 120 8.94 5.35 7.48
C ALA A 120 9.99 4.24 7.62
N GLY A 121 9.56 2.99 7.83
CA GLY A 121 10.47 1.83 7.91
C GLY A 121 11.31 1.67 6.64
N HIS A 122 10.68 1.82 5.47
CA HIS A 122 11.39 1.74 4.18
C HIS A 122 12.43 2.85 4.01
N LEU A 123 12.08 4.09 4.38
CA LEU A 123 13.01 5.20 4.28
C LEU A 123 14.22 5.01 5.20
N ARG A 124 14.01 4.54 6.43
CA ARG A 124 15.12 4.25 7.36
C ARG A 124 16.03 3.15 6.83
N SER A 125 15.47 2.08 6.28
CA SER A 125 16.26 1.01 5.67
C SER A 125 17.09 1.52 4.48
N LEU A 126 16.52 2.36 3.62
CA LEU A 126 17.25 2.98 2.50
C LEU A 126 18.36 3.90 3.00
N ASP A 127 18.06 4.77 3.96
CA ASP A 127 19.03 5.71 4.53
C ASP A 127 20.18 4.96 5.22
N ARG A 128 19.94 3.78 5.79
CA ARG A 128 20.99 2.93 6.35
C ARG A 128 21.90 2.31 5.28
N ILE A 129 21.35 1.97 4.11
CA ILE A 129 22.10 1.37 3.00
C ILE A 129 23.02 2.41 2.36
N ASP A 130 22.53 3.64 2.15
CA ASP A 130 23.25 4.66 1.37
C ASP A 130 23.63 5.92 2.16
N ALA A 131 23.55 5.87 3.50
CA ALA A 131 23.80 6.99 4.40
C ALA A 131 22.95 8.23 4.09
N GLY A 132 21.72 8.01 3.65
CA GLY A 132 20.74 9.05 3.31
C GLY A 132 20.06 9.72 4.50
N ASP A 133 19.12 10.61 4.18
CA ASP A 133 18.37 11.44 5.12
C ASP A 133 16.88 11.59 4.73
N ARG A 134 16.34 10.59 4.02
CA ARG A 134 14.97 10.59 3.50
C ARG A 134 13.94 10.54 4.61
N TYR A 135 14.17 9.72 5.64
CA TYR A 135 13.27 9.55 6.76
C TYR A 135 13.05 10.89 7.48
N ARG A 136 14.12 11.58 7.88
CA ARG A 136 14.04 12.89 8.54
C ARG A 136 13.33 13.92 7.68
N ARG A 137 13.63 13.96 6.37
CA ARG A 137 12.94 14.86 5.43
C ARG A 137 11.44 14.56 5.37
N SER A 138 11.06 13.27 5.38
CA SER A 138 9.66 12.85 5.40
C SER A 138 8.95 13.10 6.74
N GLU A 139 9.67 13.22 7.86
CA GLU A 139 9.09 13.66 9.14
C GLU A 139 8.77 15.15 9.12
N VAL A 140 9.62 15.96 8.48
CA VAL A 140 9.42 17.40 8.36
C VAL A 140 8.35 17.76 7.32
N ASP A 141 8.26 17.01 6.21
CA ASP A 141 7.24 17.20 5.17
C ASP A 141 6.39 15.93 4.98
N GLU A 142 5.21 15.92 5.60
CA GLU A 142 4.27 14.80 5.50
C GLU A 142 3.79 14.56 4.05
N THR A 143 3.78 15.60 3.21
CA THR A 143 3.31 15.53 1.83
C THR A 143 4.23 14.69 0.95
N ILE A 144 5.45 14.38 1.42
CA ILE A 144 6.35 13.42 0.77
C ILE A 144 5.66 12.05 0.62
N LEU A 145 4.92 11.55 1.61
CA LEU A 145 4.16 10.31 1.45
C LEU A 145 3.07 10.46 0.40
N TYR A 146 2.32 11.55 0.44
CA TYR A 146 1.18 11.75 -0.45
C TYR A 146 1.65 11.78 -1.91
N ARG A 147 2.86 12.28 -2.13
CA ARG A 147 3.52 12.33 -3.44
C ARG A 147 4.21 11.01 -3.80
N ALA A 148 4.77 10.29 -2.83
CA ALA A 148 5.56 9.08 -3.06
C ALA A 148 4.66 7.85 -3.23
N GLN A 149 3.65 7.66 -2.36
CA GLN A 149 2.82 6.47 -2.34
C GLN A 149 2.11 6.21 -3.68
N PRO A 150 1.47 7.20 -4.35
CA PRO A 150 0.85 6.95 -5.64
C PRO A 150 1.86 6.55 -6.72
N ARG A 151 3.08 7.12 -6.67
CA ARG A 151 4.16 6.76 -7.59
C ARG A 151 4.68 5.35 -7.34
N ILE A 152 4.80 4.94 -6.08
CA ILE A 152 5.18 3.58 -5.68
C ILE A 152 4.12 2.60 -6.20
N ALA A 153 2.84 2.84 -5.89
CA ALA A 153 1.73 1.99 -6.32
C ALA A 153 1.72 1.81 -7.86
N ARG A 154 1.78 2.91 -8.62
CA ARG A 154 1.82 2.86 -10.09
C ARG A 154 3.05 2.11 -10.64
N ARG A 155 4.23 2.25 -10.00
CA ARG A 155 5.42 1.51 -10.40
C ARG A 155 5.28 0.00 -10.16
N LEU A 156 4.68 -0.40 -9.04
CA LEU A 156 4.40 -1.80 -8.73
C LEU A 156 3.46 -2.40 -9.79
N PHE A 157 2.44 -1.66 -10.22
CA PHE A 157 1.49 -2.11 -11.24
C PHE A 157 2.08 -2.19 -12.66
N ASN A 158 3.12 -1.42 -12.96
CA ASN A 158 3.82 -1.48 -14.24
C ASN A 158 4.78 -2.67 -14.36
N HIS A 159 4.94 -3.48 -13.31
CA HIS A 159 5.88 -4.60 -13.27
C HIS A 159 5.11 -5.92 -13.05
N PRO A 160 4.83 -6.69 -14.11
CA PRO A 160 3.91 -7.83 -14.08
C PRO A 160 4.17 -8.89 -13.01
N ASP A 161 5.44 -9.09 -12.68
CA ASP A 161 5.88 -10.08 -11.67
C ASP A 161 5.29 -9.83 -10.27
N TRP A 162 4.80 -8.61 -9.99
CA TRP A 162 4.15 -8.29 -8.71
C TRP A 162 2.72 -8.78 -8.60
N TYR A 163 1.97 -8.91 -9.69
CA TYR A 163 0.58 -9.42 -9.63
C TYR A 163 0.43 -10.77 -10.33
N ASN A 164 1.44 -11.19 -11.10
CA ASN A 164 1.58 -12.54 -11.63
C ASN A 164 2.98 -13.09 -11.29
N PRO A 165 3.25 -13.38 -10.00
CA PRO A 165 4.54 -13.90 -9.60
C PRO A 165 4.83 -15.25 -10.29
N PRO A 166 6.10 -15.54 -10.65
CA PRO A 166 6.51 -16.83 -11.16
C PRO A 166 6.06 -17.97 -10.25
N GLU A 167 5.71 -19.13 -10.83
CA GLU A 167 5.14 -20.28 -10.11
C GLU A 167 6.01 -20.74 -8.92
N SER A 168 7.33 -20.56 -9.03
CA SER A 168 8.32 -20.86 -7.99
C SER A 168 8.15 -20.09 -6.68
N ILE A 169 7.54 -18.89 -6.73
CA ILE A 169 7.29 -18.05 -5.55
C ILE A 169 5.80 -17.76 -5.34
N ALA A 170 4.95 -18.07 -6.34
CA ALA A 170 3.52 -17.79 -6.31
C ALA A 170 2.80 -18.41 -5.12
N LEU A 171 3.20 -19.62 -4.69
CA LEU A 171 2.63 -20.29 -3.51
C LEU A 171 2.97 -19.56 -2.20
N PHE A 172 4.17 -19.00 -2.07
CA PHE A 172 4.60 -18.24 -0.89
C PHE A 172 3.94 -16.87 -0.81
N VAL A 173 3.75 -16.22 -1.97
CA VAL A 173 3.21 -14.87 -2.11
C VAL A 173 1.67 -14.84 -2.01
N ARG A 174 1.00 -15.97 -2.29
CA ARG A 174 -0.47 -16.13 -2.27
C ARG A 174 -1.01 -16.84 -1.03
N THR A 175 -0.16 -17.36 -0.15
CA THR A 175 -0.57 -17.93 1.14
C THR A 175 -0.29 -16.96 2.27
N GLU A 176 -1.09 -17.01 3.35
CA GLU A 176 -1.00 -16.16 4.56
C GLU A 176 0.37 -16.19 5.30
N SER A 177 1.37 -16.83 4.69
CA SER A 177 2.72 -17.07 5.18
C SER A 177 3.79 -16.15 4.56
N GLY A 178 3.50 -15.44 3.46
CA GLY A 178 4.47 -14.58 2.76
C GLY A 178 4.19 -13.10 2.95
N SER A 179 5.10 -12.35 3.57
CA SER A 179 4.95 -10.91 3.69
C SER A 179 5.44 -10.17 2.45
N ASN A 180 4.59 -9.32 1.89
CA ASN A 180 4.86 -8.56 0.67
C ASN A 180 5.56 -7.21 0.94
N ILE A 181 6.65 -7.26 1.70
CA ILE A 181 7.59 -6.13 1.89
C ILE A 181 8.87 -6.44 1.12
N ALA A 182 8.76 -6.48 -0.20
CA ALA A 182 9.91 -6.56 -1.10
C ALA A 182 10.12 -5.21 -1.81
#